data_AF-A0A947JJU8-F1
#
_entry.id   AF-A0A947JJU8-F1
#
_cell.length_a   1.000
_cell.length_b   1.000
_cell.length_c   1.000
_cell.angle_alpha   90.00
_cell.angle_beta   90.00
_cell.angle_gamma   90.00
#
_symmetry.space_group_name_H-M   'P 1'
#
loop_
_entity.id
_entity.type
_entity.pdbx_description
1 polymer ?
#
loop_
_entity_poly.entity_id
_entity_poly.type
_entity_poly.pdbx_seq_one_letter_code
_entity_poly.pdbx_strand_id
1 'polypeptide(L)'
;MEKRFRGLRKFNLIMAFFHLAQGIAMFALSSNFSLPITTVFVEFNAQTQKLEPVLKEAFSISVGPLVAGFLLLSALAHLLIAMPKINEWYNKNLKRGTNYTRWIEYSFSSSLMIIVIAMLTGMYDGVSLMLMFFLNMMMILFGWVMELHNQTTEKTNWTSYWFGVLAGAIPWVAIALYLGFAGSETQGPPSFVYWIFFSIFLFFNVFAINMILQYKKVGKWKNYLYGEKAYIVLSLVAKSLLAWQVWAGTLRPV
;
A
#
# COMPACT_ATOMS: atom_id res chain seq x y z
N MET A 1 4.57 -24.12 21.02
CA MET A 1 4.23 -22.75 20.59
C MET A 1 5.48 -21.88 20.44
N GLU A 2 6.41 -21.94 21.40
CA GLU A 2 7.65 -21.17 21.42
C GLU A 2 8.57 -21.37 20.18
N LYS A 3 8.78 -22.63 19.73
CA LYS A 3 9.51 -22.92 18.48
C LYS A 3 8.92 -22.22 17.25
N ARG A 4 7.58 -22.07 17.20
CA ARG A 4 6.89 -21.37 16.10
C ARG A 4 7.16 -19.86 16.15
N PHE A 5 7.16 -19.25 17.32
CA PHE A 5 7.47 -17.82 17.49
C PHE A 5 8.95 -17.51 17.23
N ARG A 6 9.89 -18.36 17.66
CA ARG A 6 11.30 -18.23 17.27
C ARG A 6 11.47 -18.30 15.75
N GLY A 7 10.76 -19.22 15.09
CA GLY A 7 10.73 -19.32 13.63
C GLY A 7 10.15 -18.06 12.97
N LEU A 8 9.07 -17.50 13.54
CA LEU A 8 8.43 -16.29 13.03
C LEU A 8 9.30 -15.04 13.21
N ARG A 9 10.08 -14.94 14.29
CA ARG A 9 11.08 -13.89 14.48
C ARG A 9 12.17 -13.95 13.42
N LYS A 10 12.73 -15.15 13.18
CA LYS A 10 13.70 -15.37 12.08
C LYS A 10 13.09 -15.01 10.72
N PHE A 11 11.83 -15.38 10.50
CA PHE A 11 11.13 -15.06 9.27
C PHE A 11 10.97 -13.55 9.05
N ASN A 12 10.59 -12.79 10.09
CA ASN A 12 10.55 -11.32 10.02
C ASN A 12 11.93 -10.73 9.69
N LEU A 13 13.03 -11.22 10.29
CA LEU A 13 14.38 -10.74 9.96
C LEU A 13 14.78 -11.00 8.50
N ILE A 14 14.41 -12.16 7.96
CA ILE A 14 14.64 -12.48 6.54
C ILE A 14 13.86 -11.50 5.65
N MET A 15 12.61 -11.21 5.99
CA MET A 15 11.76 -10.28 5.24
C MET A 15 12.27 -8.84 5.34
N ALA A 16 12.74 -8.43 6.51
CA ALA A 16 13.45 -7.16 6.69
C ALA A 16 14.65 -7.03 5.75
N PHE A 17 15.48 -8.07 5.66
CA PHE A 17 16.63 -8.07 4.75
C PHE A 17 16.21 -7.88 3.30
N PHE A 18 15.22 -8.63 2.81
CA PHE A 18 14.78 -8.50 1.42
C PHE A 18 14.15 -7.14 1.10
N HIS A 19 13.37 -6.57 2.02
CA HIS A 19 12.82 -5.23 1.85
C HIS A 19 13.92 -4.16 1.88
N LEU A 20 14.87 -4.27 2.81
CA LEU A 20 15.97 -3.32 2.95
C LEU A 20 16.88 -3.34 1.73
N ALA A 21 17.28 -4.53 1.27
CA ALA A 21 18.13 -4.70 0.09
C ALA A 21 17.49 -4.09 -1.15
N GLN A 22 16.20 -4.32 -1.37
CA GLN A 22 15.46 -3.71 -2.48
C GLN A 22 15.32 -2.19 -2.31
N GLY A 23 15.03 -1.70 -1.10
CA GLY A 23 14.95 -0.26 -0.84
C GLY A 23 16.27 0.47 -1.12
N ILE A 24 17.40 -0.11 -0.70
CA ILE A 24 18.74 0.40 -1.02
C ILE A 24 19.00 0.34 -2.53
N ALA A 25 18.62 -0.76 -3.19
CA ALA A 25 18.75 -0.89 -4.64
C ALA A 25 17.95 0.19 -5.39
N MET A 26 16.76 0.56 -4.92
CA MET A 26 15.98 1.66 -5.53
C MET A 26 16.72 3.00 -5.45
N PHE A 27 17.43 3.30 -4.36
CA PHE A 27 18.27 4.51 -4.31
C PHE A 27 19.51 4.42 -5.20
N ALA A 28 20.13 3.25 -5.27
CA ALA A 28 21.39 3.07 -6.02
C ALA A 28 21.20 2.96 -7.54
N LEU A 29 20.06 2.43 -7.99
CA LEU A 29 19.83 2.05 -9.39
C LEU A 29 18.83 2.94 -10.13
N SER A 30 18.08 3.80 -9.44
CA SER A 30 17.05 4.64 -10.08
C SER A 30 17.64 5.92 -10.66
N SER A 31 17.11 6.35 -11.80
CA SER A 31 17.30 7.67 -12.36
C SER A 31 16.66 8.76 -11.48
N ASN A 32 16.88 10.02 -11.84
CA ASN A 32 16.27 11.19 -11.20
C ASN A 32 14.83 11.48 -11.69
N PHE A 33 14.16 10.52 -12.33
CA PHE A 33 12.80 10.68 -12.84
C PHE A 33 11.85 11.21 -11.76
N SER A 34 11.16 12.31 -12.08
CA SER A 34 10.24 13.01 -11.18
C SER A 34 8.91 13.26 -11.85
N LEU A 35 7.86 13.33 -11.03
CA LEU A 35 6.51 13.67 -11.45
C LEU A 35 6.03 14.91 -10.70
N PRO A 36 5.26 15.80 -11.34
CA PRO A 36 4.77 17.01 -10.72
C PRO A 36 3.65 16.70 -9.71
N ILE A 37 3.55 17.55 -8.70
CA ILE A 37 2.35 17.72 -7.88
C ILE A 37 1.74 19.05 -8.30
N THR A 38 0.50 18.99 -8.76
CA THR A 38 -0.26 20.15 -9.20
C THR A 38 -1.35 20.52 -8.21
N THR A 39 -1.84 21.74 -8.33
CA THR A 39 -3.00 22.25 -7.59
C THR A 39 -3.72 23.26 -8.47
N VAL A 40 -5.01 23.43 -8.24
CA VAL A 40 -5.83 24.41 -8.95
C VAL A 40 -6.12 25.55 -7.99
N PHE A 41 -5.43 26.69 -8.18
CA PHE A 41 -5.69 27.89 -7.41
C PHE A 41 -6.71 28.76 -8.11
N VAL A 42 -7.50 29.47 -7.33
CA VAL A 42 -8.43 30.46 -7.85
C VAL A 42 -7.69 31.77 -8.04
N GLU A 43 -7.71 32.30 -9.26
CA GLU A 43 -7.20 33.62 -9.58
C GLU A 43 -8.32 34.54 -10.05
N PHE A 44 -8.19 35.84 -9.76
CA PHE A 44 -9.14 36.83 -10.26
C PHE A 44 -8.73 37.28 -11.67
N ASN A 45 -9.56 36.98 -12.65
CA ASN A 45 -9.38 37.46 -14.01
C ASN A 45 -10.00 38.86 -14.15
N ALA A 46 -9.15 39.88 -14.27
CA ALA A 46 -9.57 41.27 -14.38
C ALA A 46 -10.33 41.59 -15.68
N GLN A 47 -10.19 40.80 -16.74
CA GLN A 47 -10.90 41.00 -18.01
C GLN A 47 -12.32 40.44 -17.94
N THR A 48 -12.50 39.25 -17.36
CA THR A 48 -13.82 38.61 -17.24
C THR A 48 -14.54 38.98 -15.95
N GLN A 49 -13.86 39.65 -15.00
CA GLN A 49 -14.34 39.98 -13.66
C GLN A 49 -14.82 38.75 -12.88
N LYS A 50 -14.14 37.62 -13.09
CA LYS A 50 -14.49 36.33 -12.48
C LYS A 50 -13.30 35.69 -11.78
N LEU A 51 -13.62 34.84 -10.83
CA LEU A 51 -12.68 33.90 -10.25
C LEU A 51 -12.54 32.69 -11.18
N GLU A 52 -11.34 32.43 -11.66
CA GLU A 52 -11.04 31.37 -12.62
C GLU A 52 -10.04 30.36 -12.01
N PRO A 53 -10.26 29.04 -12.20
CA PRO A 53 -9.32 28.02 -11.76
C PRO A 53 -8.09 28.00 -12.65
N VAL A 54 -6.90 28.15 -12.06
CA VAL A 54 -5.61 28.10 -12.74
C VAL A 54 -4.80 26.92 -12.21
N LEU A 55 -4.47 25.99 -13.10
CA LEU A 55 -3.59 24.86 -12.79
C LEU A 55 -2.16 25.36 -12.59
N LYS A 56 -1.56 25.02 -11.46
CA LYS A 56 -0.15 25.29 -11.16
C LYS A 56 0.56 24.03 -10.69
N GLU A 57 1.81 23.88 -11.10
CA GLU A 57 2.73 22.96 -10.44
C GLU A 57 3.17 23.58 -9.10
N ALA A 58 2.98 22.83 -8.01
CA ALA A 58 3.45 23.22 -6.69
C ALA A 58 4.93 22.85 -6.50
N PHE A 59 5.27 21.60 -6.83
CA PHE A 59 6.63 21.04 -6.79
C PHE A 59 6.67 19.70 -7.53
N SER A 60 7.87 19.19 -7.78
CA SER A 60 8.09 17.86 -8.36
C SER A 60 8.67 16.89 -7.33
N ILE A 61 8.26 15.61 -7.40
CA ILE A 61 8.76 14.54 -6.51
C ILE A 61 9.46 13.47 -7.33
N SER A 62 10.67 13.09 -6.93
CA SER A 62 11.38 11.95 -7.50
C SER A 62 10.69 10.63 -7.15
N VAL A 63 10.41 9.81 -8.17
CA VAL A 63 9.66 8.56 -7.99
C VAL A 63 10.50 7.46 -7.32
N GLY A 64 11.82 7.40 -7.60
CA GLY A 64 12.72 6.42 -6.98
C GLY A 64 12.68 6.42 -5.45
N PRO A 65 12.85 7.58 -4.78
CA PRO A 65 12.69 7.70 -3.33
C PRO A 65 11.30 7.31 -2.79
N LEU A 66 10.20 7.59 -3.52
CA LEU A 66 8.86 7.15 -3.11
C LEU A 66 8.75 5.62 -3.12
N VAL A 67 9.28 4.98 -4.16
CA VAL A 67 9.32 3.51 -4.29
C VAL A 67 10.18 2.88 -3.20
N ALA A 68 11.36 3.46 -2.94
CA ALA A 68 12.21 3.05 -1.84
C ALA A 68 11.50 3.21 -0.49
N GLY A 69 10.72 4.28 -0.32
CA GLY A 69 9.98 4.60 0.90
C GLY A 69 9.08 3.47 1.38
N PHE A 70 8.23 2.90 0.52
CA PHE A 70 7.34 1.83 0.96
C PHE A 70 8.07 0.51 1.26
N LEU A 71 9.22 0.26 0.62
CA LEU A 71 10.08 -0.89 0.92
C LEU A 71 10.76 -0.71 2.29
N LEU A 72 11.32 0.47 2.54
CA LEU A 72 12.00 0.79 3.79
C LEU A 72 11.06 0.83 4.99
N LEU A 73 9.81 1.27 4.81
CA LEU A 73 8.78 1.18 5.85
C LEU A 73 8.53 -0.27 6.28
N SER A 74 8.42 -1.20 5.32
CA SER A 74 8.30 -2.64 5.64
C SER A 74 9.56 -3.20 6.28
N ALA A 75 10.75 -2.83 5.79
CA ALA A 75 12.02 -3.25 6.37
C ALA A 75 12.10 -2.83 7.85
N LEU A 76 11.81 -1.56 8.13
CA LEU A 76 11.80 -1.00 9.48
C LEU A 76 10.81 -1.73 10.38
N ALA A 77 9.57 -1.94 9.93
CA ALA A 77 8.57 -2.64 10.73
C ALA A 77 9.01 -4.08 11.08
N HIS A 78 9.55 -4.82 10.12
CA HIS A 78 10.06 -6.18 10.37
C HIS A 78 11.27 -6.20 11.31
N LEU A 79 12.19 -5.24 11.22
CA LEU A 79 13.30 -5.09 12.16
C LEU A 79 12.81 -4.77 13.57
N LEU A 80 11.86 -3.83 13.70
CA LEU A 80 11.25 -3.47 14.98
C LEU A 80 10.54 -4.68 15.61
N ILE A 81 9.74 -5.43 14.85
CA ILE A 81 9.07 -6.66 15.32
C ILE A 81 10.08 -7.70 15.84
N ALA A 82 11.31 -7.71 15.31
CA ALA A 82 12.35 -8.64 15.73
C ALA A 82 13.14 -8.18 16.98
N MET A 83 12.96 -6.96 17.47
CA MET A 83 13.58 -6.48 18.70
C MET A 83 12.98 -7.18 19.93
N PRO A 84 13.74 -7.49 21.00
CA PRO A 84 13.27 -8.35 22.10
C PRO A 84 11.92 -7.94 22.72
N LYS A 85 11.81 -6.70 23.23
CA LYS A 85 10.59 -6.19 23.89
C LYS A 85 9.38 -6.11 22.93
N ILE A 86 9.62 -5.68 21.69
CA ILE A 86 8.56 -5.57 20.67
C ILE A 86 8.13 -6.96 20.23
N ASN A 87 9.05 -7.92 20.10
CA ASN A 87 8.75 -9.29 19.71
C ASN A 87 7.89 -10.00 20.77
N GLU A 88 8.16 -9.77 22.05
CA GLU A 88 7.33 -10.28 23.14
C GLU A 88 5.89 -9.74 23.05
N TRP A 89 5.74 -8.44 22.85
CA TRP A 89 4.44 -7.80 22.67
C TRP A 89 3.72 -8.31 21.41
N TYR A 90 4.42 -8.41 20.28
CA TYR A 90 3.93 -8.97 19.03
C TYR A 90 3.42 -10.41 19.24
N ASN A 91 4.23 -11.30 19.82
CA ASN A 91 3.84 -12.69 20.09
C ASN A 91 2.64 -12.79 21.04
N LYS A 92 2.52 -11.88 22.02
CA LYS A 92 1.36 -11.81 22.93
C LYS A 92 0.07 -11.48 22.17
N ASN A 93 0.12 -10.55 21.22
CA ASN A 93 -1.03 -10.16 20.39
C ASN A 93 -1.39 -11.24 19.35
N LEU A 94 -0.39 -11.89 18.75
CA LEU A 94 -0.65 -13.02 17.83
C LEU A 94 -1.42 -14.16 18.50
N LYS A 95 -1.19 -14.43 19.80
CA LYS A 95 -1.95 -15.42 20.57
C LYS A 95 -3.43 -15.05 20.72
N ARG A 96 -3.75 -13.76 20.66
CA ARG A 96 -5.11 -13.21 20.66
C ARG A 96 -5.68 -13.07 19.25
N GLY A 97 -4.93 -13.47 18.22
CA GLY A 97 -5.36 -13.31 16.84
C GLY A 97 -5.38 -11.86 16.38
N THR A 98 -4.45 -11.03 16.87
CA THR A 98 -4.27 -9.65 16.41
C THR A 98 -2.82 -9.36 16.04
N ASN A 99 -2.62 -8.49 15.06
CA ASN A 99 -1.32 -7.96 14.70
C ASN A 99 -1.39 -6.46 14.38
N TYR A 100 -1.19 -5.63 15.40
CA TYR A 100 -1.19 -4.18 15.25
C TYR A 100 0.01 -3.65 14.44
N THR A 101 1.18 -4.29 14.52
CA THR A 101 2.36 -3.84 13.75
C THR A 101 2.12 -3.88 12.25
N ARG A 102 1.42 -4.91 11.76
CA ARG A 102 1.05 -5.06 10.35
C ARG A 102 0.12 -3.94 9.88
N TRP A 103 -0.90 -3.61 10.67
CA TRP A 103 -1.85 -2.57 10.31
C TRP A 103 -1.20 -1.18 10.32
N ILE A 104 -0.31 -0.89 11.27
CA ILE A 104 0.49 0.36 11.28
C ILE A 104 1.40 0.41 10.04
N GLU A 105 2.09 -0.67 9.71
CA GLU A 105 2.98 -0.65 8.56
C GLU A 105 2.20 -0.49 7.24
N TYR A 106 1.16 -1.29 7.04
CA TYR A 106 0.34 -1.23 5.82
C TYR A 106 -0.36 0.12 5.65
N SER A 107 -0.74 0.81 6.74
CA SER A 107 -1.45 2.09 6.64
C SER A 107 -0.61 3.17 5.98
N PHE A 108 0.71 3.09 6.10
CA PHE A 108 1.64 4.00 5.43
C PHE A 108 2.17 3.41 4.13
N SER A 109 2.63 2.16 4.14
CA SER A 109 3.31 1.59 2.97
C SER A 109 2.36 1.34 1.81
N SER A 110 1.18 0.74 2.04
CA SER A 110 0.21 0.51 0.96
C SER A 110 -0.40 1.81 0.45
N SER A 111 -0.52 2.82 1.32
CA SER A 111 -1.00 4.15 0.92
C SER A 111 0.05 4.86 0.08
N LEU A 112 1.34 4.75 0.41
CA LEU A 112 2.40 5.27 -0.47
C LEU A 112 2.43 4.54 -1.82
N MET A 113 2.18 3.22 -1.83
CA MET A 113 2.05 2.46 -3.07
C MET A 113 0.89 2.98 -3.95
N ILE A 114 -0.29 3.27 -3.37
CA ILE A 114 -1.42 3.77 -4.16
C ILE A 114 -1.14 5.14 -4.78
N ILE A 115 -0.39 6.00 -4.07
CA ILE A 115 0.06 7.31 -4.59
C ILE A 115 0.99 7.15 -5.78
N VAL A 116 1.98 6.26 -5.69
CA VAL A 116 2.89 5.98 -6.83
C VAL A 116 2.09 5.50 -8.05
N ILE A 117 1.13 4.60 -7.86
CA ILE A 117 0.29 4.09 -8.95
C ILE A 117 -0.55 5.22 -9.56
N ALA A 118 -1.23 6.01 -8.74
CA ALA A 118 -2.06 7.13 -9.20
C ALA A 118 -1.26 8.19 -9.98
N MET A 119 -0.07 8.54 -9.50
CA MET A 119 0.81 9.48 -10.22
C MET A 119 1.26 8.91 -11.57
N LEU A 120 1.54 7.60 -11.66
CA LEU A 120 1.90 6.95 -12.93
C LEU A 120 0.73 6.90 -13.93
N THR A 121 -0.51 7.06 -13.47
CA THR A 121 -1.69 7.21 -14.33
C THR A 121 -2.04 8.67 -14.64
N GLY A 122 -1.23 9.64 -14.20
CA GLY A 122 -1.44 11.07 -14.48
C GLY A 122 -2.20 11.83 -13.40
N MET A 123 -2.50 11.21 -12.24
CA MET A 123 -3.14 11.92 -11.13
C MET A 123 -2.10 12.76 -10.37
N TYR A 124 -2.02 14.05 -10.68
CA TYR A 124 -1.03 14.96 -10.07
C TYR A 124 -1.62 15.93 -9.05
N ASP A 125 -2.94 16.04 -8.95
CA ASP A 125 -3.59 16.93 -7.99
C ASP A 125 -3.27 16.52 -6.54
N GLY A 126 -2.56 17.41 -5.83
CA GLY A 126 -2.03 17.12 -4.50
C GLY A 126 -3.12 16.86 -3.46
N VAL A 127 -4.27 17.53 -3.56
CA VAL A 127 -5.40 17.31 -2.64
C VAL A 127 -6.03 15.95 -2.87
N SER A 128 -6.24 15.56 -4.13
CA SER A 128 -6.77 14.25 -4.50
C SER A 128 -5.85 13.11 -4.05
N LEU A 129 -4.53 13.28 -4.25
CA LEU A 129 -3.53 12.34 -3.77
C LEU A 129 -3.54 12.23 -2.24
N MET A 130 -3.59 13.35 -1.52
CA MET A 130 -3.70 13.32 -0.05
C MET A 130 -4.96 12.58 0.43
N LEU A 131 -6.12 12.87 -0.16
CA LEU A 131 -7.38 12.19 0.18
C LEU A 131 -7.31 10.69 -0.12
N MET A 132 -6.73 10.32 -1.26
CA MET A 132 -6.54 8.92 -1.65
C MET A 132 -5.63 8.18 -0.67
N PHE A 133 -4.55 8.81 -0.22
CA PHE A 133 -3.64 8.26 0.78
C PHE A 133 -4.40 7.93 2.07
N PHE A 134 -5.17 8.87 2.60
CA PHE A 134 -5.91 8.66 3.84
C PHE A 134 -7.07 7.68 3.67
N LEU A 135 -7.72 7.64 2.52
CA LEU A 135 -8.79 6.69 2.25
C LEU A 135 -8.26 5.25 2.17
N ASN A 136 -7.12 5.03 1.53
CA ASN A 136 -6.44 3.74 1.55
C ASN A 136 -5.96 3.37 2.96
N MET A 137 -5.46 4.35 3.74
CA MET A 137 -5.16 4.14 5.15
C MET A 137 -6.40 3.71 5.95
N MET A 138 -7.57 4.31 5.70
CA MET A 138 -8.82 3.89 6.37
C MET A 138 -9.18 2.44 6.06
N MET A 139 -9.01 1.97 4.82
CA MET A 139 -9.17 0.53 4.49
C MET A 139 -8.35 -0.35 5.44
N ILE A 140 -7.09 0.00 5.67
CA ILE A 140 -6.19 -0.74 6.56
C ILE A 140 -6.65 -0.67 8.02
N LEU A 141 -7.04 0.52 8.49
CA LEU A 141 -7.54 0.70 9.85
C LEU A 141 -8.86 -0.04 10.09
N PHE A 142 -9.70 -0.22 9.08
CA PHE A 142 -10.86 -1.10 9.18
C PHE A 142 -10.48 -2.58 9.35
N GLY A 143 -9.39 -3.02 8.72
CA GLY A 143 -8.76 -4.32 8.99
C GLY A 143 -8.28 -4.45 10.44
N TRP A 144 -7.67 -3.41 11.00
CA TRP A 144 -7.35 -3.35 12.42
C TRP A 144 -8.61 -3.51 13.26
N VAL A 145 -9.64 -2.69 13.03
CA VAL A 145 -10.89 -2.72 13.79
C VAL A 145 -11.56 -4.09 13.68
N MET A 146 -11.48 -4.76 12.54
CA MET A 146 -11.97 -6.14 12.39
C MET A 146 -11.27 -7.10 13.36
N GLU A 147 -9.96 -7.00 13.53
CA GLU A 147 -9.19 -7.78 14.52
C GLU A 147 -9.49 -7.42 15.97
N LEU A 148 -9.68 -6.14 16.26
CA LEU A 148 -9.96 -5.65 17.60
C LEU A 148 -11.40 -5.95 18.05
N HIS A 149 -12.38 -5.59 17.23
CA HIS A 149 -13.81 -5.73 17.53
C HIS A 149 -14.20 -7.19 17.74
N ASN A 150 -13.67 -8.10 16.91
CA ASN A 150 -14.02 -9.51 16.99
C ASN A 150 -13.32 -10.28 18.14
N GLN A 151 -12.60 -9.59 19.03
CA GLN A 151 -12.08 -10.20 20.26
C GLN A 151 -13.18 -10.49 21.29
N THR A 152 -14.27 -9.71 21.27
CA THR A 152 -15.32 -9.75 22.29
C THR A 152 -16.70 -10.14 21.73
N THR A 153 -16.83 -10.34 20.43
CA THR A 153 -18.09 -10.74 19.78
C THR A 153 -18.29 -12.26 19.84
N GLU A 154 -19.51 -12.71 20.12
CA GLU A 154 -19.85 -14.15 20.10
C GLU A 154 -19.76 -14.77 18.70
N LYS A 155 -20.19 -14.02 17.67
CA LYS A 155 -20.09 -14.39 16.25
C LYS A 155 -19.33 -13.29 15.52
N THR A 156 -18.60 -13.68 14.48
CA THR A 156 -17.83 -12.72 13.68
C THR A 156 -18.74 -11.64 13.10
N ASN A 157 -18.50 -10.41 13.48
CA ASN A 157 -19.12 -9.22 12.92
C ASN A 157 -18.24 -8.68 11.79
N TRP A 158 -18.81 -8.59 10.59
CA TRP A 158 -18.10 -8.22 9.35
C TRP A 158 -18.24 -6.74 8.98
N THR A 159 -18.89 -5.91 9.80
CA THR A 159 -19.18 -4.50 9.46
C THR A 159 -17.91 -3.73 9.10
N SER A 160 -16.86 -3.82 9.93
CA SER A 160 -15.60 -3.12 9.65
C SER A 160 -14.92 -3.66 8.40
N TYR A 161 -14.97 -4.97 8.13
CA TYR A 161 -14.43 -5.55 6.89
C TYR A 161 -15.09 -4.91 5.65
N TRP A 162 -16.42 -4.78 5.63
CA TRP A 162 -17.12 -4.19 4.48
C TRP A 162 -16.86 -2.69 4.32
N PHE A 163 -16.72 -1.95 5.41
CA PHE A 163 -16.26 -0.55 5.33
C PHE A 163 -14.83 -0.46 4.79
N GLY A 164 -13.97 -1.41 5.16
CA GLY A 164 -12.64 -1.56 4.58
C GLY A 164 -12.68 -1.80 3.08
N VAL A 165 -13.52 -2.73 2.60
CA VAL A 165 -13.71 -3.01 1.17
C VAL A 165 -14.19 -1.77 0.42
N LEU A 166 -15.16 -1.04 0.97
CA LEU A 166 -15.66 0.20 0.35
C LEU A 166 -14.56 1.26 0.25
N ALA A 167 -13.87 1.55 1.36
CA ALA A 167 -12.77 2.50 1.38
C ALA A 167 -11.63 2.09 0.42
N GLY A 168 -11.33 0.80 0.37
CA GLY A 168 -10.27 0.23 -0.48
C GLY A 168 -10.61 0.27 -1.97
N ALA A 169 -11.88 0.09 -2.35
CA ALA A 169 -12.29 0.07 -3.75
C ALA A 169 -12.23 1.45 -4.41
N ILE A 170 -12.50 2.53 -3.66
CA ILE A 170 -12.61 3.89 -4.21
C ILE A 170 -11.31 4.35 -4.92
N PRO A 171 -10.10 4.24 -4.32
CA PRO A 171 -8.85 4.56 -5.02
C PRO A 171 -8.67 3.82 -6.34
N TRP A 172 -9.01 2.53 -6.38
CA TRP A 172 -8.90 1.71 -7.60
C TRP A 172 -9.87 2.15 -8.68
N VAL A 173 -11.10 2.50 -8.32
CA VAL A 173 -12.08 3.07 -9.26
C VAL A 173 -11.57 4.39 -9.82
N ALA A 174 -11.04 5.28 -8.98
CA ALA A 174 -10.48 6.56 -9.44
C ALA A 174 -9.33 6.36 -10.45
N ILE A 175 -8.38 5.46 -10.14
CA ILE A 175 -7.27 5.14 -11.04
C ILE A 175 -7.76 4.46 -12.33
N ALA A 176 -8.75 3.57 -12.24
CA ALA A 176 -9.34 2.90 -13.40
C ALA A 176 -10.01 3.90 -14.36
N LEU A 177 -10.67 4.92 -13.83
CA LEU A 177 -11.26 5.99 -14.64
C LEU A 177 -10.17 6.75 -15.41
N TYR A 178 -9.05 7.10 -14.77
CA TYR A 178 -7.92 7.74 -15.46
C TYR A 178 -7.38 6.86 -16.60
N LEU A 179 -7.18 5.56 -16.37
CA LEU A 179 -6.71 4.63 -17.40
C LEU A 179 -7.71 4.40 -18.53
N GLY A 180 -9.01 4.39 -18.21
CA GLY A 180 -10.09 4.19 -19.16
C GLY A 180 -10.32 5.41 -20.07
N PHE A 181 -10.34 6.61 -19.49
CA PHE A 181 -10.46 7.85 -20.26
C PHE A 181 -9.22 8.10 -21.12
N ALA A 182 -8.02 7.89 -20.59
CA ALA A 182 -6.78 8.07 -21.36
C ALA A 182 -6.62 7.05 -22.49
N GLY A 183 -7.16 5.83 -22.35
CA GLY A 183 -7.16 4.82 -23.41
C GLY A 183 -8.04 5.15 -24.63
N SER A 184 -8.88 6.19 -24.54
CA SER A 184 -9.68 6.68 -25.68
C SER A 184 -8.91 7.64 -26.59
N GLU A 185 -7.70 8.05 -26.18
CA GLU A 185 -6.82 8.92 -26.95
C GLU A 185 -5.80 8.13 -27.79
N THR A 186 -5.33 8.71 -28.89
CA THR A 186 -4.42 8.05 -29.85
C THR A 186 -3.03 7.73 -29.28
N GLN A 187 -2.69 8.26 -28.10
CA GLN A 187 -1.44 7.99 -27.37
C GLN A 187 -1.74 7.75 -25.88
N GLY A 188 -2.47 6.66 -25.59
CA GLY A 188 -2.81 6.28 -24.22
C GLY A 188 -1.61 5.92 -23.33
N PRO A 189 -1.84 5.63 -22.03
CA PRO A 189 -0.80 5.32 -21.06
C PRO A 189 0.11 4.16 -21.51
N PRO A 190 1.40 4.17 -21.16
CA PRO A 190 2.30 3.06 -21.47
C PRO A 190 1.80 1.73 -20.92
N SER A 191 2.05 0.63 -21.64
CA SER A 191 1.56 -0.71 -21.28
C SER A 191 1.97 -1.18 -19.87
N PHE A 192 3.15 -0.80 -19.38
CA PHE A 192 3.61 -1.15 -18.04
C PHE A 192 2.72 -0.57 -16.93
N VAL A 193 2.07 0.57 -17.17
CA VAL A 193 1.15 1.20 -16.21
C VAL A 193 -0.10 0.33 -16.03
N TYR A 194 -0.65 -0.20 -17.12
CA TYR A 194 -1.74 -1.17 -17.06
C TYR A 194 -1.33 -2.45 -16.34
N TRP A 195 -0.12 -2.97 -16.59
CA TRP A 195 0.39 -4.16 -15.90
C TRP A 195 0.56 -3.93 -14.39
N ILE A 196 1.00 -2.74 -13.97
CA ILE A 196 1.06 -2.35 -12.55
C ILE A 196 -0.34 -2.32 -11.96
N PHE A 197 -1.28 -1.65 -12.63
CA PHE A 197 -2.66 -1.55 -12.16
C PHE A 197 -3.27 -2.93 -11.91
N PHE A 198 -3.26 -3.80 -12.93
CA PHE A 198 -3.88 -5.12 -12.83
C PHE A 198 -3.17 -6.04 -11.83
N SER A 199 -1.83 -6.06 -11.83
CA SER A 199 -1.08 -6.95 -10.93
C SER A 199 -1.31 -6.56 -9.47
N ILE A 200 -1.18 -5.26 -9.13
CA ILE A 200 -1.29 -4.79 -7.75
C ILE A 200 -2.75 -4.79 -7.28
N PHE A 201 -3.71 -4.51 -8.16
CA PHE A 201 -5.13 -4.70 -7.86
C PHE A 201 -5.44 -6.14 -7.44
N LEU A 202 -4.91 -7.12 -8.18
CA LEU A 202 -5.06 -8.54 -7.82
C LEU A 202 -4.46 -8.82 -6.44
N PHE A 203 -3.24 -8.34 -6.15
CA PHE A 203 -2.64 -8.51 -4.83
C PHE A 203 -3.49 -7.92 -3.72
N PHE A 204 -4.01 -6.69 -3.88
CA PHE A 204 -4.89 -6.05 -2.88
C PHE A 204 -6.13 -6.90 -2.57
N ASN A 205 -6.74 -7.52 -3.60
CA ASN A 205 -7.85 -8.45 -3.39
C ASN A 205 -7.41 -9.71 -2.63
N VAL A 206 -6.20 -10.24 -2.90
CA VAL A 206 -5.67 -11.39 -2.16
C VAL A 206 -5.43 -11.06 -0.68
N PHE A 207 -5.04 -9.83 -0.33
CA PHE A 207 -4.98 -9.38 1.08
C PHE A 207 -6.35 -9.44 1.77
N ALA A 208 -7.41 -8.99 1.08
CA ALA A 208 -8.77 -9.05 1.58
C ALA A 208 -9.27 -10.49 1.74
N ILE A 209 -9.01 -11.34 0.73
CA ILE A 209 -9.33 -12.77 0.75
C ILE A 209 -8.60 -13.49 1.89
N ASN A 210 -7.33 -13.16 2.15
CA ASN A 210 -6.57 -13.72 3.27
C ASN A 210 -7.29 -13.48 4.61
N MET A 211 -7.89 -12.30 4.79
CA MET A 211 -8.70 -11.98 5.96
C MET A 211 -9.98 -12.82 6.01
N ILE A 212 -10.70 -12.94 4.88
CA ILE A 212 -11.91 -13.76 4.81
C ILE A 212 -11.60 -15.19 5.23
N LEU A 213 -10.55 -15.80 4.66
CA LEU A 213 -10.15 -17.17 4.96
C LEU A 213 -9.76 -17.35 6.43
N GLN A 214 -9.09 -16.35 7.02
CA GLN A 214 -8.72 -16.33 8.44
C GLN A 214 -9.95 -16.32 9.35
N TYR A 215 -10.92 -15.44 9.11
CA TYR A 215 -12.12 -15.34 9.93
C TYR A 215 -13.11 -16.48 9.70
N LYS A 216 -13.24 -16.97 8.46
CA LYS A 216 -14.03 -18.16 8.14
C LYS A 216 -13.32 -19.47 8.53
N LYS A 217 -12.07 -19.41 8.99
CA LYS A 217 -11.26 -20.56 9.42
C LYS A 217 -11.24 -21.68 8.36
N VAL A 218 -11.00 -21.32 7.10
CA VAL A 218 -11.01 -22.26 5.96
C VAL A 218 -9.64 -22.92 5.81
N GLY A 219 -9.59 -24.26 5.73
CA GLY A 219 -8.35 -25.01 5.47
C GLY A 219 -7.22 -24.70 6.48
N LYS A 220 -6.05 -24.26 5.98
CA LYS A 220 -4.88 -23.91 6.82
C LYS A 220 -5.07 -22.62 7.62
N TRP A 221 -6.00 -21.75 7.21
CA TRP A 221 -6.32 -20.49 7.89
C TRP A 221 -7.09 -20.67 9.20
N LYS A 222 -7.45 -21.91 9.57
CA LYS A 222 -7.86 -22.26 10.94
C LYS A 222 -6.83 -21.82 11.99
N ASN A 223 -5.56 -21.76 11.60
CA ASN A 223 -4.46 -21.28 12.43
C ASN A 223 -4.11 -19.83 12.05
N TYR A 224 -4.30 -18.88 12.97
CA TYR A 224 -3.98 -17.47 12.76
C TYR A 224 -2.54 -17.23 12.28
N LEU A 225 -1.57 -17.99 12.80
CA LEU A 225 -0.16 -17.85 12.39
C LEU A 225 0.08 -18.22 10.92
N TYR A 226 -0.83 -18.97 10.30
CA TYR A 226 -0.76 -19.22 8.85
C TYR A 226 -1.20 -17.98 8.07
N GLY A 227 -2.30 -17.34 8.46
CA GLY A 227 -2.76 -16.07 7.87
C GLY A 227 -1.73 -14.96 8.04
N GLU A 228 -1.09 -14.88 9.20
CA GLU A 228 0.03 -13.95 9.45
C GLU A 228 1.21 -14.18 8.50
N LYS A 229 1.64 -15.43 8.30
CA LYS A 229 2.70 -15.74 7.33
C LYS A 229 2.30 -15.40 5.91
N ALA A 230 1.05 -15.64 5.54
CA ALA A 230 0.53 -15.28 4.23
C ALA A 230 0.59 -13.76 4.02
N TYR A 231 0.18 -12.95 5.00
CA TYR A 231 0.33 -11.49 4.93
C TYR A 231 1.78 -11.04 4.73
N ILE A 232 2.71 -11.61 5.49
CA ILE A 232 4.14 -11.29 5.35
C ILE A 232 4.65 -11.60 3.93
N VAL A 233 4.30 -12.77 3.38
CA VAL A 233 4.69 -13.15 2.01
C VAL A 233 4.04 -12.23 0.97
N LEU A 234 2.73 -11.98 1.09
CA LEU A 234 2.01 -11.09 0.19
C LEU A 234 2.61 -9.68 0.20
N SER A 235 3.03 -9.19 1.38
CA SER A 235 3.69 -7.89 1.51
C SER A 235 5.00 -7.84 0.73
N LEU A 236 5.86 -8.85 0.91
CA LEU A 236 7.12 -8.91 0.17
C LEU A 236 6.86 -8.97 -1.33
N VAL A 237 6.00 -9.88 -1.79
CA VAL A 237 5.76 -10.09 -3.22
C VAL A 237 5.13 -8.85 -3.86
N ALA A 238 4.06 -8.30 -3.29
CA ALA A 238 3.37 -7.15 -3.87
C ALA A 238 4.26 -5.90 -3.94
N LYS A 239 5.04 -5.63 -2.87
CA LYS A 239 5.96 -4.48 -2.84
C LYS A 239 7.12 -4.65 -3.81
N SER A 240 7.71 -5.85 -3.86
CA SER A 240 8.79 -6.16 -4.80
C SER A 240 8.29 -6.02 -6.23
N LEU A 241 7.12 -6.59 -6.54
CA LEU A 241 6.53 -6.54 -7.86
C LEU A 241 6.28 -5.10 -8.32
N LEU A 242 5.63 -4.27 -7.48
CA LEU A 242 5.43 -2.86 -7.81
C LEU A 242 6.77 -2.13 -8.00
N ALA A 243 7.70 -2.29 -7.08
CA ALA A 243 8.98 -1.57 -7.13
C ALA A 243 9.75 -1.84 -8.43
N TRP A 244 9.85 -3.11 -8.82
CA TRP A 244 10.59 -3.49 -10.02
C TRP A 244 9.82 -3.22 -11.31
N GLN A 245 8.48 -3.27 -11.31
CA GLN A 245 7.68 -2.83 -12.45
C GLN A 245 7.84 -1.32 -12.70
N VAL A 246 7.80 -0.50 -11.63
CA VAL A 246 8.04 0.95 -11.73
C VAL A 246 9.47 1.22 -12.17
N TRP A 247 10.46 0.54 -11.57
CA TRP A 247 11.85 0.74 -11.93
C TRP A 247 12.10 0.43 -13.41
N ALA A 248 11.62 -0.71 -13.90
CA ALA A 248 11.78 -1.11 -15.30
C ALA A 248 11.04 -0.19 -16.28
N GLY A 249 9.90 0.37 -15.87
CA GLY A 249 9.06 1.23 -16.69
C GLY A 249 9.56 2.68 -16.80
N THR A 250 10.09 3.26 -15.71
CA THR A 250 10.41 4.71 -15.68
C THR A 250 11.72 5.09 -15.00
N LEU A 251 12.35 4.22 -14.20
CA LEU A 251 13.52 4.59 -13.39
C LEU A 251 14.86 4.04 -13.93
N ARG A 252 14.86 3.29 -15.03
CA ARG A 252 16.12 2.85 -15.67
C ARG A 252 16.92 4.07 -16.12
N PRO A 253 18.21 4.18 -15.76
CA PRO A 253 19.10 5.16 -16.39
C PRO A 253 19.15 4.92 -17.91
N VAL A 254 19.06 6.01 -18.67
CA VAL A 254 19.14 5.99 -20.14
C VAL A 254 20.54 6.38 -20.58
#